data_AF-A0A6A3HU96-F1
#
_entry.id   AF-A0A6A3HU96-F1
#
_cell.length_a   1.000
_cell.length_b   1.000
_cell.length_c   1.000
_cell.angle_alpha   90.00
_cell.angle_beta   90.00
_cell.angle_gamma   90.00
#
_symmetry.space_group_name_H-M   'P 1'
#
loop_
_entity.id
_entity.type
_entity.pdbx_description
1 polymer ?
#
loop_
_entity_poly.entity_id
_entity_poly.type
_entity_poly.pdbx_seq_one_letter_code
_entity_poly.pdbx_strand_id
1 'polypeptide(L)'
;MGVPFVGCAGYRLNLALARYLQEYATIIDNIMALMKALRKLNNAAKHRQQTKTRHVLRQATRWSSTFGMVKMFFQLKKFIDITNAELAVLMPSPMEEMQVTAAMEGLKECESVSKKL
;
A
#
# COMPACT_ATOMS: atom_id res chain seq x y z
N MET A 1 -19.30 37.72 -3.70
CA MET A 1 -18.13 37.35 -4.54
C MET A 1 -17.46 36.15 -3.90
N GLY A 2 -17.39 35.05 -4.66
CA GLY A 2 -17.01 33.72 -4.18
C GLY A 2 -15.50 33.60 -3.95
N VAL A 3 -15.14 33.23 -2.73
CA VAL A 3 -13.80 32.71 -2.43
C VAL A 3 -13.65 31.43 -3.27
N PRO A 4 -12.57 31.26 -4.07
CA PRO A 4 -12.34 30.00 -4.75
C PRO A 4 -12.30 28.90 -3.69
N PHE A 5 -12.98 27.77 -3.92
CA PHE A 5 -12.84 26.59 -3.08
C PHE A 5 -11.42 26.04 -3.26
N VAL A 6 -10.45 26.63 -2.58
CA VAL A 6 -9.10 26.10 -2.48
C VAL A 6 -9.21 24.92 -1.52
N GLY A 7 -9.26 23.70 -2.05
CA GLY A 7 -9.36 22.48 -1.24
C GLY A 7 -8.33 22.47 -0.12
N CYS A 8 -8.66 21.89 1.04
CA CYS A 8 -7.81 21.95 2.24
C CYS A 8 -6.38 21.45 1.99
N ALA A 9 -5.42 21.88 2.82
CA ALA A 9 -4.01 21.51 2.65
C ALA A 9 -3.80 19.98 2.59
N GLY A 10 -4.51 19.23 3.45
CA GLY A 10 -4.51 17.77 3.42
C GLY A 10 -5.08 17.18 2.11
N TYR A 11 -6.12 17.77 1.55
CA TYR A 11 -6.68 17.35 0.26
C TYR A 11 -5.70 17.60 -0.89
N ARG A 12 -5.06 18.78 -0.93
CA ARG A 12 -4.04 19.10 -1.95
C ARG A 12 -2.84 18.18 -1.86
N LEU A 13 -2.37 17.89 -0.64
CA LEU A 13 -1.31 16.91 -0.40
C LEU A 13 -1.71 15.53 -0.92
N ASN A 14 -2.91 15.06 -0.58
CA ASN A 14 -3.41 13.77 -1.05
C ASN A 14 -3.51 13.70 -2.58
N LEU A 15 -3.92 14.79 -3.25
CA LEU A 15 -3.96 14.85 -4.71
C LEU A 15 -2.56 14.79 -5.33
N ALA A 16 -1.58 15.50 -4.77
CA ALA A 16 -0.20 15.47 -5.22
C ALA A 16 0.41 14.07 -5.09
N LEU A 17 0.23 13.43 -3.93
CA LEU A 17 0.76 12.09 -3.67
C LEU A 17 0.02 11.01 -4.46
N ALA A 18 -1.29 11.19 -4.73
CA ALA A 18 -2.02 10.30 -5.63
C ALA A 18 -1.43 10.34 -7.04
N ARG A 19 -1.10 11.52 -7.57
CA ARG A 19 -0.42 11.67 -8.88
C ARG A 19 0.97 11.06 -8.89
N TYR A 20 1.76 11.29 -7.84
CA TYR A 20 3.07 10.67 -7.69
C TYR A 20 3.00 9.13 -7.71
N LEU A 21 2.01 8.56 -7.03
CA LEU A 21 1.81 7.11 -6.96
C LEU A 21 1.24 6.49 -8.25
N GLN A 22 0.78 7.28 -9.23
CA GLN A 22 0.25 6.74 -10.49
C GLN A 22 1.32 5.99 -11.29
N GLU A 23 2.58 6.42 -11.22
CA GLU A 23 3.69 5.73 -11.89
C GLU A 23 3.88 4.30 -11.37
N TYR A 24 3.52 4.05 -10.11
CA TYR A 24 3.64 2.75 -9.46
C TYR A 24 2.31 2.01 -9.35
N ALA A 25 1.25 2.49 -10.04
CA ALA A 25 -0.11 1.98 -9.87
C ALA A 25 -0.20 0.47 -10.11
N THR A 26 0.43 -0.05 -11.16
CA THR A 26 0.44 -1.49 -11.49
C THR A 26 1.06 -2.32 -10.36
N ILE A 27 2.22 -1.91 -9.85
CA ILE A 27 2.92 -2.62 -8.78
C ILE A 27 2.07 -2.59 -7.49
N ILE A 28 1.50 -1.42 -7.18
CA ILE A 28 0.63 -1.23 -6.01
C ILE A 28 -0.65 -2.08 -6.13
N ASP A 29 -1.23 -2.21 -7.32
CA ASP A 29 -2.41 -3.02 -7.56
C ASP A 29 -2.11 -4.52 -7.45
N ASN A 30 -0.93 -4.98 -7.90
CA ASN A 30 -0.45 -6.34 -7.68
C ASN A 30 -0.28 -6.64 -6.19
N ILE A 31 0.37 -5.74 -5.45
CA ILE A 31 0.48 -5.85 -3.98
C ILE A 31 -0.91 -5.86 -3.34
N MET A 32 -1.86 -5.06 -3.82
CA MET A 32 -3.23 -5.07 -3.29
C MET A 32 -3.93 -6.40 -3.55
N ALA A 33 -3.81 -6.96 -4.76
CA ALA A 33 -4.35 -8.26 -5.11
C ALA A 33 -3.76 -9.36 -4.23
N LEU A 34 -2.44 -9.32 -4.01
CA LEU A 34 -1.73 -10.24 -3.12
C LEU A 34 -2.26 -10.12 -1.69
N MET A 35 -2.39 -8.90 -1.16
CA MET A 35 -2.93 -8.65 0.18
C MET A 35 -4.39 -9.13 0.33
N LYS A 36 -5.21 -9.05 -0.73
CA LYS A 36 -6.57 -9.61 -0.76
C LYS A 36 -6.56 -11.14 -0.77
N ALA A 37 -5.68 -11.76 -1.57
CA ALA A 37 -5.51 -13.21 -1.63
C ALA A 37 -5.05 -13.76 -0.27
N LEU A 38 -4.05 -13.13 0.35
CA LEU A 38 -3.60 -13.45 1.71
C LEU A 38 -4.71 -13.28 2.73
N ARG A 39 -5.51 -12.21 2.66
CA ARG A 39 -6.67 -12.05 3.56
C ARG A 39 -7.69 -13.19 3.40
N LYS A 40 -7.98 -13.61 2.17
CA LYS A 40 -8.88 -14.75 1.89
C LYS A 40 -8.30 -16.05 2.47
N LEU A 41 -7.01 -16.31 2.27
CA LEU A 41 -6.31 -17.46 2.82
C LEU A 41 -6.23 -17.42 4.35
N ASN A 42 -6.10 -16.25 4.97
CA ASN A 42 -6.11 -16.07 6.42
C ASN A 42 -7.49 -16.24 7.04
N ASN A 43 -8.55 -16.07 6.26
CA ASN A 43 -9.88 -16.49 6.68
C ASN A 43 -10.02 -18.03 6.67
N ALA A 44 -9.19 -18.74 5.90
CA ALA A 44 -8.98 -20.18 6.04
C ALA A 44 -8.00 -20.46 7.20
N ALA A 45 -8.29 -21.46 8.01
CA ALA A 45 -7.81 -21.56 9.40
C ALA A 45 -6.28 -21.59 9.62
N LYS A 46 -5.46 -21.90 8.62
CA LYS A 46 -4.01 -22.16 8.75
C LYS A 46 -3.16 -20.93 9.11
N HIS A 47 -3.56 -19.72 8.71
CA HIS A 47 -2.69 -18.52 8.86
C HIS A 47 -3.06 -17.61 10.04
N ARG A 48 -4.17 -17.89 10.74
CA ARG A 48 -4.59 -17.17 11.96
C ARG A 48 -3.60 -17.35 13.11
N GLN A 49 -2.89 -18.47 13.16
CA GLN A 49 -1.97 -18.80 14.25
C GLN A 49 -0.62 -18.08 14.14
N GLN A 50 -0.22 -17.64 12.93
CA GLN A 50 1.11 -17.07 12.68
C GLN A 50 1.14 -15.54 12.55
N THR A 51 -0.02 -14.87 12.48
CA THR A 51 -0.06 -13.46 12.09
C THR A 51 -1.06 -12.67 12.93
N LYS A 52 -0.58 -12.07 14.02
CA LYS A 52 -1.31 -10.99 14.74
C LYS A 52 -1.45 -9.71 13.89
N THR A 53 -0.90 -9.70 12.68
CA THR A 53 -0.85 -8.54 11.79
C THR A 53 -2.12 -8.44 10.94
N ARG A 54 -2.91 -7.38 11.17
CA ARG A 54 -4.13 -7.10 10.41
C ARG A 54 -3.75 -6.61 9.01
N HIS A 55 -4.15 -7.36 7.97
CA HIS A 55 -3.98 -6.96 6.57
C HIS A 55 -4.65 -5.61 6.34
N VAL A 56 -3.89 -4.57 5.98
CA VAL A 56 -4.43 -3.25 5.63
C VAL A 56 -4.72 -3.24 4.13
N LEU A 57 -5.94 -2.92 3.72
CA LEU A 57 -6.28 -2.69 2.31
C LEU A 57 -6.24 -1.19 2.01
N ARG A 58 -5.80 -0.84 0.80
CA ARG A 58 -5.82 0.52 0.27
C ARG A 58 -7.26 1.05 0.17
N GLN A 59 -7.44 2.28 0.62
CA GLN A 59 -8.54 3.17 0.24
C GLN A 59 -8.02 4.08 -0.87
N ALA A 60 -8.55 3.95 -2.09
CA ALA A 60 -8.03 4.65 -3.27
C ALA A 60 -7.99 6.19 -3.14
N THR A 61 -8.82 6.75 -2.26
CA THR A 61 -8.90 8.19 -1.98
C THR A 61 -7.88 8.68 -0.95
N ARG A 62 -7.09 7.80 -0.31
CA ARG A 62 -6.15 8.18 0.76
C ARG A 62 -4.79 7.53 0.56
N TRP A 63 -3.79 8.34 0.18
CA TRP A 63 -2.41 7.89 -0.03
C TRP A 63 -1.81 7.17 1.20
N SER A 64 -2.17 7.59 2.42
CA SER A 64 -1.67 7.00 3.68
C SER A 64 -2.08 5.52 3.84
N SER A 65 -3.20 5.12 3.26
CA SER A 65 -3.62 3.72 3.22
C SER A 65 -2.78 2.88 2.26
N THR A 66 -2.35 3.45 1.13
CA THR A 66 -1.40 2.82 0.21
C THR A 66 -0.06 2.61 0.89
N PHE A 67 0.46 3.65 1.56
CA PHE A 67 1.69 3.57 2.34
C PHE A 67 1.62 2.48 3.42
N GLY A 68 0.53 2.44 4.19
CA GLY A 68 0.31 1.40 5.20
C GLY A 68 0.20 -0.02 4.62
N MET A 69 -0.45 -0.18 3.46
CA MET A 69 -0.56 -1.47 2.77
C MET A 69 0.81 -1.97 2.27
N VAL A 70 1.60 -1.12 1.62
CA VAL A 70 2.94 -1.49 1.13
C VAL A 70 3.88 -1.83 2.29
N LYS A 71 3.84 -1.05 3.37
CA LYS A 71 4.57 -1.38 4.61
C LYS A 71 4.17 -2.75 5.16
N MET A 72 2.88 -3.07 5.15
CA MET A 72 2.38 -4.37 5.59
C MET A 72 2.86 -5.51 4.69
N PHE A 73 2.88 -5.30 3.38
CA PHE A 73 3.42 -6.28 2.43
C PHE A 73 4.85 -6.66 2.78
N PHE A 74 5.75 -5.69 2.99
CA PHE A 74 7.15 -5.99 3.36
C PHE A 74 7.28 -6.71 4.70
N GLN A 75 6.39 -6.45 5.67
CA GLN A 75 6.37 -7.18 6.95
C GLN A 75 5.94 -8.64 6.78
N LEU A 76 5.01 -8.89 5.86
CA LEU A 76 4.43 -10.21 5.62
C LEU A 76 5.17 -11.03 4.58
N LYS A 77 5.96 -10.40 3.70
CA LYS A 77 6.63 -11.03 2.56
C LYS A 77 7.34 -12.34 2.91
N LYS A 78 8.07 -12.36 4.04
CA LYS A 78 8.80 -13.55 4.51
C LYS A 78 7.93 -14.76 4.89
N PHE A 79 6.63 -14.56 5.04
CA PHE A 79 5.65 -15.59 5.38
C PHE A 79 4.80 -16.01 4.18
N ILE A 80 4.98 -15.37 3.01
CA ILE A 80 4.23 -15.69 1.81
C ILE A 80 4.77 -16.98 1.21
N ASP A 81 3.87 -17.95 1.00
CA ASP A 81 4.19 -19.19 0.32
C ASP A 81 4.33 -18.96 -1.18
N ILE A 82 5.57 -18.85 -1.64
CA ILE A 82 5.92 -18.67 -3.05
C ILE A 82 5.69 -19.92 -3.92
N THR A 83 5.40 -21.08 -3.31
CA THR A 83 5.04 -22.30 -4.05
C THR A 83 3.59 -22.27 -4.53
N ASN A 84 2.76 -21.40 -3.93
CA ASN A 84 1.42 -21.14 -4.40
C ASN A 84 1.45 -20.27 -5.66
N ALA A 85 1.10 -20.88 -6.80
CA ALA A 85 1.10 -20.21 -8.11
C ALA A 85 0.24 -18.93 -8.14
N GLU A 86 -0.90 -18.89 -7.44
CA GLU A 86 -1.77 -17.70 -7.38
C GLU A 86 -1.08 -16.53 -6.68
N LEU A 87 -0.28 -16.80 -5.63
CA LEU A 87 0.46 -15.78 -4.89
C LEU A 87 1.74 -15.38 -5.63
N ALA A 88 2.44 -16.34 -6.24
CA ALA A 88 3.68 -16.12 -6.97
C ALA A 88 3.50 -15.17 -8.16
N VAL A 89 2.39 -15.28 -8.90
CA VAL A 89 2.07 -14.38 -10.02
C VAL A 89 1.87 -12.94 -9.58
N LEU A 90 1.45 -12.72 -8.33
CA LEU A 90 1.18 -11.39 -7.76
C LEU A 90 2.39 -10.80 -7.03
N MET A 91 3.48 -11.57 -6.89
CA MET A 91 4.69 -11.09 -6.23
C MET A 91 5.41 -10.08 -7.13
N PRO A 92 5.72 -8.88 -6.62
CA PRO A 92 6.56 -7.94 -7.35
C PRO A 92 7.97 -8.50 -7.53
N SER A 93 8.57 -8.21 -8.68
CA SER A 93 9.97 -8.53 -8.96
C SER A 93 10.92 -7.72 -8.06
N PRO A 94 12.18 -8.15 -7.91
CA PRO A 94 13.17 -7.40 -7.11
C PRO A 94 13.33 -5.94 -7.55
N MET A 95 13.21 -5.68 -8.86
CA MET A 95 13.28 -4.32 -9.41
C MET A 95 12.07 -3.47 -9.00
N GLU A 96 10.86 -4.03 -9.12
CA GLU A 96 9.62 -3.35 -8.72
C GLU A 96 9.59 -3.09 -7.21
N GLU A 97 10.11 -4.01 -6.40
CA GLU A 97 10.26 -3.80 -4.97
C GLU A 97 11.22 -2.65 -4.66
N MET A 98 12.35 -2.56 -5.37
CA MET A 98 13.30 -1.45 -5.22
C MET A 98 12.64 -0.12 -5.57
N GLN A 99 11.90 -0.07 -6.68
CA GLN A 99 11.16 1.12 -7.13
C GLN A 99 10.13 1.57 -6.10
N VAL A 100 9.28 0.65 -5.62
CA VAL A 100 8.26 0.97 -4.62
C VAL A 100 8.90 1.34 -3.28
N THR A 101 10.02 0.73 -2.88
CA THR A 101 10.74 1.08 -1.66
C THR A 101 11.27 2.51 -1.72
N ALA A 102 11.92 2.88 -2.82
CA ALA A 102 12.40 4.25 -3.03
C ALA A 102 11.25 5.26 -2.99
N ALA A 103 10.13 4.94 -3.64
CA ALA A 103 8.92 5.75 -3.61
C ALA A 103 8.35 5.90 -2.18
N MET A 104 8.30 4.82 -1.41
CA MET A 104 7.81 4.88 -0.02
C MET A 104 8.74 5.70 0.89
N GLU A 105 10.06 5.63 0.71
CA GLU A 105 10.99 6.43 1.52
C GLU A 105 10.78 7.93 1.28
N GLY A 106 10.55 8.34 0.02
CA GLY A 106 10.20 9.73 -0.31
C GLY A 106 8.88 10.22 0.32
N LEU A 107 7.95 9.30 0.63
CA LEU A 107 6.65 9.62 1.24
C LEU A 107 6.66 9.62 2.77
N LYS A 108 7.74 9.14 3.40
CA LYS A 108 7.84 8.98 4.85
C LYS A 108 7.74 10.31 5.60
N GLU A 109 8.36 11.35 5.06
CA GLU A 109 8.27 12.70 5.62
C GLU A 109 6.85 13.28 5.48
N CYS A 110 6.18 12.99 4.36
CA CYS A 110 4.78 13.37 4.15
C CYS A 110 3.83 12.73 5.18
N GLU A 111 4.18 11.55 5.72
CA GLU A 111 3.37 10.90 6.76
C GLU A 111 3.36 11.74 8.05
N SER A 112 4.53 12.24 8.46
CA SER A 112 4.67 13.13 9.62
C SER A 112 3.94 14.45 9.41
N VAL A 113 4.07 15.06 8.23
CA VAL A 113 3.40 16.33 7.89
C VAL A 113 1.89 16.15 7.84
N SER A 114 1.39 15.08 7.23
CA SER A 114 -0.06 14.82 7.11
C SER A 114 -0.79 14.68 8.44
N LYS A 115 -0.09 14.27 9.52
CA LYS A 115 -0.65 14.19 10.88
C LYS A 115 -0.75 15.56 11.57
N LYS A 116 -0.09 16.58 11.02
CA LYS A 116 -0.03 17.95 11.56
C LYS A 116 -0.87 18.95 10.77
N LEU A 117 -1.49 18.53 9.66
CA LEU A 117 -2.39 19.32 8.80
C LEU A 117 -3.85 19.13 9.21
#